data_AF-A0A9J6H932-F1
#
_entry.id   AF-A0A9J6H932-F1
#
_cell.length_a   1.000
_cell.length_b   1.000
_cell.length_c   1.000
_cell.angle_alpha   90.00
_cell.angle_beta   90.00
_cell.angle_gamma   90.00
#
_symmetry.space_group_name_H-M   'P 1'
#
loop_
_entity.id
_entity.type
_entity.pdbx_description
1 polymer ?
#
loop_
_entity_poly.entity_id
_entity_poly.type
_entity_poly.pdbx_seq_one_letter_code
_entity_poly.pdbx_strand_id
1 'polypeptide(L)'
;MFPSIVMSYALRVTCAIEPRGCSVYGKRCGIHTTSACTQERIPVYLVLVLVGGYICFGATLFSVWEQWSFLDGAYFSFITLSTIGFGDFVPGSDLLEQGATSGSGQAKLIICCFYLVLGLAIIAMAFSLVQEEVVLKCKDLANALKALVSTDDTASSTSGAAS
;
A
#
# COMPACT_ATOMS: atom_id res chain seq x y z
N MET A 1 1.13 -10.71 18.14
CA MET A 1 1.87 -11.45 17.09
C MET A 1 1.88 -10.69 15.75
N PHE A 2 0.72 -10.25 15.24
CA PHE A 2 0.62 -9.37 14.06
C PHE A 2 1.43 -8.04 14.11
N PRO A 3 1.47 -7.27 15.23
CA PRO A 3 2.21 -6.00 15.24
C PRO A 3 3.73 -6.16 15.13
N SER A 4 4.31 -7.25 15.63
CA SER A 4 5.77 -7.48 15.58
C SER A 4 6.26 -7.79 14.17
N ILE A 5 5.43 -8.45 13.36
CA ILE A 5 5.72 -8.79 11.97
C ILE A 5 5.65 -7.51 11.13
N VAL A 6 4.55 -6.75 11.23
CA VAL A 6 4.38 -5.47 10.51
C VAL A 6 5.46 -4.46 10.90
N MET A 7 5.87 -4.41 12.17
CA MET A 7 6.98 -3.54 12.62
C MET A 7 8.34 -4.00 12.10
N SER A 8 8.60 -5.32 12.01
CA SER A 8 9.86 -5.85 11.46
C SER A 8 9.98 -5.61 9.95
N TYR A 9 8.87 -5.72 9.21
CA TYR A 9 8.82 -5.35 7.79
C TYR A 9 8.82 -3.84 7.59
N ALA A 10 8.08 -3.07 8.37
CA ALA A 10 8.11 -1.61 8.32
C ALA A 10 9.51 -1.07 8.66
N LEU A 11 10.25 -1.64 9.64
CA LEU A 11 11.64 -1.25 9.89
C LEU A 11 12.56 -1.58 8.70
N ARG A 12 12.38 -2.75 8.06
CA ARG A 12 13.16 -3.10 6.86
C ARG A 12 12.83 -2.22 5.66
N VAL A 13 11.58 -1.80 5.53
CA VAL A 13 11.08 -0.93 4.46
C VAL A 13 11.43 0.53 4.72
N THR A 14 11.33 1.04 5.96
CA THR A 14 11.81 2.37 6.34
C THR A 14 13.34 2.46 6.22
N CYS A 15 14.07 1.38 6.53
CA CYS A 15 15.51 1.29 6.26
C CYS A 15 15.84 1.28 4.75
N ALA A 16 14.88 0.95 3.88
CA ALA A 16 14.99 1.11 2.43
C ALA A 16 14.51 2.50 1.93
N ILE A 17 13.65 3.19 2.70
CA ILE A 17 13.13 4.55 2.45
C ILE A 17 14.04 5.65 3.02
N GLU A 18 15.21 5.30 3.55
CA GLU A 18 16.30 6.27 3.66
C GLU A 18 17.22 6.23 2.42
N PRO A 19 16.82 6.77 1.24
CA PRO A 19 17.78 7.28 0.28
C PRO A 19 17.90 8.80 0.46
N ARG A 20 18.20 9.30 1.66
CA ARG A 20 18.79 10.65 1.78
C ARG A 20 20.28 10.56 1.49
N GLY A 21 20.58 10.39 0.20
CA GLY A 21 21.85 10.77 -0.38
C GLY A 21 22.86 9.65 -0.63
N CYS A 22 22.72 8.96 -1.77
CA CYS A 22 23.91 8.60 -2.54
C CYS A 22 23.72 9.07 -3.99
N SER A 23 24.13 10.34 -4.19
CA SER A 23 24.53 10.99 -5.44
C SER A 23 24.12 10.34 -6.77
N VAL A 24 23.05 10.85 -7.38
CA VAL A 24 22.80 10.76 -8.83
C VAL A 24 23.75 11.74 -9.52
N TYR A 25 25.03 11.39 -9.63
CA TYR A 25 25.93 11.87 -10.68
C TYR A 25 27.13 10.93 -10.77
N GLY A 26 27.14 10.05 -11.77
CA GLY A 26 28.38 9.54 -12.34
C GLY A 26 28.69 8.04 -12.17
N LYS A 27 28.47 7.33 -13.28
CA LYS A 27 29.32 6.26 -13.84
C LYS A 27 29.10 4.79 -13.43
N ARG A 28 29.13 4.01 -14.50
CA ARG A 28 29.09 2.55 -14.65
C ARG A 28 30.40 1.91 -14.16
N CYS A 29 30.31 1.01 -13.19
CA CYS A 29 31.26 -0.08 -12.89
C CYS A 29 30.44 -1.13 -12.11
N GLY A 30 30.27 -2.38 -12.54
CA GLY A 30 31.33 -3.38 -12.59
C GLY A 30 31.03 -4.45 -11.51
N ILE A 31 30.53 -5.58 -12.00
CA ILE A 31 30.11 -6.88 -11.42
C ILE A 31 30.84 -7.43 -10.16
N HIS A 32 30.05 -8.16 -9.33
CA HIS A 32 30.36 -9.16 -8.25
C HIS A 32 30.75 -8.59 -6.85
N THR A 33 30.11 -8.90 -5.71
CA THR A 33 29.49 -10.15 -5.22
C THR A 33 28.60 -9.90 -3.99
N THR A 34 27.46 -10.61 -3.95
CA THR A 34 26.58 -10.97 -2.81
C THR A 34 25.97 -9.86 -1.93
N SER A 35 24.73 -9.51 -2.24
CA SER A 35 23.65 -9.87 -1.33
C SER A 35 22.61 -10.55 -2.20
N ALA A 36 22.09 -11.70 -1.78
CA ALA A 36 21.01 -12.35 -2.47
C ALA A 36 19.92 -11.29 -2.70
N CYS A 37 19.71 -10.87 -3.95
CA CYS A 37 18.43 -10.29 -4.32
C CYS A 37 17.46 -11.46 -4.15
N THR A 38 16.99 -11.65 -2.91
CA THR A 38 15.75 -12.35 -2.70
C THR A 38 14.78 -11.51 -3.53
N GLN A 39 14.48 -11.99 -4.72
CA GLN A 39 13.33 -11.57 -5.50
C GLN A 39 12.12 -12.04 -4.69
N GLU A 40 11.93 -11.46 -3.51
CA GLU A 40 10.66 -11.46 -2.84
C GLU A 40 9.84 -10.52 -3.69
N ARG A 41 9.20 -11.10 -4.71
CA ARG A 41 8.06 -10.50 -5.40
C ARG A 41 7.19 -9.97 -4.26
N ILE A 42 7.25 -8.67 -3.95
CA ILE A 42 6.47 -8.11 -2.85
C ILE A 42 5.03 -8.40 -3.24
N PRO A 43 4.40 -9.40 -2.61
CA PRO A 43 3.19 -9.93 -3.18
C PRO A 43 2.12 -8.89 -2.90
N VAL A 44 1.21 -8.67 -3.84
CA VAL A 44 0.01 -7.82 -3.65
C VAL A 44 -0.73 -8.22 -2.35
N TYR A 45 -0.58 -9.49 -1.96
CA TYR A 45 -0.98 -10.03 -0.67
C TYR A 45 -0.50 -9.23 0.55
N LEU A 46 0.71 -8.64 0.53
CA LEU A 46 1.26 -7.87 1.65
C LEU A 46 0.44 -6.60 1.90
N VAL A 47 0.09 -5.85 0.85
CA VAL A 47 -0.78 -4.68 0.97
C VAL A 47 -2.18 -5.07 1.39
N LEU A 48 -2.71 -6.18 0.85
CA LEU A 48 -4.01 -6.73 1.24
C LEU A 48 -4.07 -7.10 2.73
N VAL A 49 -3.04 -7.78 3.25
CA VAL A 49 -2.96 -8.15 4.66
C VAL A 49 -2.74 -6.93 5.55
N LEU A 50 -1.95 -5.96 5.11
CA LEU A 50 -1.71 -4.72 5.85
C LEU A 50 -3.00 -3.89 5.98
N VAL A 51 -3.72 -3.69 4.87
CA VAL A 51 -5.00 -2.97 4.86
C VAL A 51 -6.06 -3.73 5.66
N GLY A 52 -6.16 -5.05 5.47
CA GLY A 52 -7.09 -5.89 6.23
C GLY A 52 -6.80 -5.87 7.73
N GLY A 53 -5.54 -6.00 8.13
CA GLY A 53 -5.11 -5.93 9.53
C GLY A 53 -5.38 -4.56 10.16
N TYR A 54 -5.17 -3.48 9.39
CA TYR A 54 -5.48 -2.12 9.82
C TYR A 54 -6.99 -1.93 10.04
N ILE A 55 -7.84 -2.43 9.12
CA ILE A 55 -9.30 -2.41 9.25
C ILE A 55 -9.75 -3.21 10.49
N CYS A 56 -9.19 -4.40 10.73
CA CYS A 56 -9.52 -5.19 11.92
C CYS A 56 -9.14 -4.48 13.23
N PHE A 57 -8.01 -3.78 13.23
CA PHE A 57 -7.57 -2.98 14.39
C PHE A 57 -8.53 -1.82 14.65
N GLY A 58 -8.91 -1.05 13.62
CA GLY A 58 -9.91 0.01 13.74
C GLY A 58 -11.27 -0.50 14.18
N ALA A 59 -11.74 -1.61 13.60
CA ALA A 59 -13.01 -2.24 13.95
C ALA A 59 -13.07 -2.62 15.44
N THR A 60 -11.98 -3.19 15.97
CA THR A 60 -11.90 -3.54 17.39
C THR A 60 -11.89 -2.29 18.28
N LEU A 61 -11.12 -1.27 17.88
CA LEU A 61 -11.02 -0.01 18.62
C LEU A 61 -12.38 0.71 18.72
N PHE A 62 -13.08 0.85 17.59
CA PHE A 62 -14.40 1.49 17.54
C PHE A 62 -15.50 0.64 18.17
N SER A 63 -15.44 -0.70 18.06
CA SER A 63 -16.38 -1.59 18.72
C SER A 63 -16.32 -1.47 20.25
N VAL A 64 -15.13 -1.31 20.83
CA VAL A 64 -14.98 -1.13 22.29
C VAL A 64 -15.43 0.28 22.73
N TRP A 65 -15.16 1.32 21.94
CA TRP A 65 -15.40 2.72 22.34
C TRP A 65 -16.81 3.23 22.10
N GLU A 66 -17.40 2.85 20.98
CA GLU A 66 -18.73 3.28 20.54
C GLU A 66 -19.78 2.17 20.73
N GLN A 67 -19.36 1.00 21.25
CA GLN A 67 -20.22 -0.18 21.40
C GLN A 67 -20.85 -0.64 20.07
N TRP A 68 -20.20 -0.33 18.95
CA TRP A 68 -20.63 -0.74 17.62
C TRP A 68 -20.31 -2.22 17.37
N SER A 69 -21.06 -2.83 16.45
CA SER A 69 -20.74 -4.18 15.99
C SER A 69 -19.37 -4.18 15.30
N PHE A 70 -18.64 -5.30 15.38
CA PHE A 70 -17.36 -5.44 14.68
C PHE A 70 -17.49 -5.18 13.17
N LEU A 71 -18.60 -5.59 12.56
CA LEU A 71 -18.91 -5.34 11.15
C LEU A 71 -19.09 -3.86 10.84
N ASP A 72 -19.77 -3.10 11.70
CA ASP A 72 -20.02 -1.67 11.52
C ASP A 72 -18.71 -0.87 11.63
N GLY A 73 -17.87 -1.21 12.61
CA GLY A 73 -16.54 -0.61 12.77
C GLY A 73 -15.58 -0.93 11.61
N ALA A 74 -15.66 -2.15 11.06
CA ALA A 74 -14.89 -2.54 9.89
C ALA A 74 -15.38 -1.83 8.62
N TYR A 75 -16.70 -1.70 8.44
CA TYR A 75 -17.32 -0.97 7.36
C TYR A 75 -16.90 0.51 7.37
N PHE A 76 -17.02 1.17 8.52
CA PHE A 76 -16.56 2.56 8.70
C PHE A 76 -15.07 2.73 8.32
N SER A 77 -14.21 1.84 8.83
CA SER A 77 -12.77 1.88 8.54
C SER A 77 -12.48 1.69 7.05
N PHE A 78 -13.15 0.74 6.39
CA PHE A 78 -12.98 0.46 4.96
C PHE A 78 -13.46 1.62 4.08
N ILE A 79 -14.66 2.15 4.32
CA ILE A 79 -15.25 3.27 3.56
C ILE A 79 -14.38 4.52 3.68
N THR A 80 -13.79 4.75 4.85
CA THR A 80 -12.92 5.92 5.07
C THR A 80 -11.56 5.77 4.41
N LEU A 81 -10.93 4.59 4.49
CA LEU A 81 -9.63 4.32 3.85
C LEU A 81 -9.73 4.23 2.33
N SER A 82 -10.85 3.70 1.82
CA SER A 82 -11.15 3.69 0.38
C SER A 82 -11.57 5.06 -0.14
N THR A 83 -11.67 6.07 0.72
CA THR A 83 -12.11 7.45 0.41
C THR A 83 -13.52 7.55 -0.19
N ILE A 84 -14.34 6.49 -0.05
CA ILE A 84 -15.75 6.52 -0.45
C ILE A 84 -16.54 7.49 0.44
N GLY A 85 -16.30 7.43 1.76
CA GLY A 85 -16.73 8.46 2.72
C GLY A 85 -18.24 8.76 2.75
N PHE A 86 -19.12 7.75 2.76
CA PHE A 86 -20.58 7.99 2.84
C PHE A 86 -21.02 8.79 4.08
N GLY A 87 -20.30 8.65 5.20
CA GLY A 87 -20.55 9.42 6.42
C GLY A 87 -21.82 8.99 7.18
N ASP A 88 -22.34 7.79 6.91
CA ASP A 88 -23.48 7.17 7.58
C ASP A 88 -23.17 6.74 9.01
N PHE A 89 -21.96 6.23 9.24
CA PHE A 89 -21.45 5.94 10.57
C PHE A 89 -20.29 6.87 10.89
N VAL A 90 -20.43 7.73 11.90
CA VAL A 90 -19.39 8.65 12.36
C VAL A 90 -19.31 8.63 13.88
N PRO A 91 -18.11 8.43 14.47
CA PRO A 91 -17.95 8.43 15.91
C PRO A 91 -18.31 9.81 16.47
N GLY A 92 -19.13 9.86 17.52
CA GLY A 92 -19.58 11.11 18.13
C GLY A 92 -20.78 11.79 17.43
N SER A 93 -21.47 11.10 16.52
CA SER A 93 -22.76 11.55 15.96
C SER A 93 -23.79 11.84 17.05
N ASP A 94 -23.91 10.96 18.06
CA ASP A 94 -24.79 11.16 19.22
C ASP A 94 -24.40 12.38 20.09
N LEU A 95 -23.15 12.85 19.98
CA LEU A 95 -22.61 13.98 20.77
C LEU A 95 -22.68 15.32 20.02
N LEU A 96 -22.79 15.29 18.68
CA LEU A 96 -22.94 16.49 17.86
C LEU A 96 -24.32 17.14 18.02
N GLU A 97 -25.36 16.35 18.34
CA GLU A 97 -26.73 16.85 18.50
C GLU A 97 -26.96 17.56 19.86
N GLN A 98 -26.13 17.31 20.88
CA GLN A 98 -26.36 17.84 22.25
C GLN A 98 -25.49 19.05 22.64
N GLY A 99 -24.81 19.69 21.69
CA GLY A 99 -24.01 20.88 21.96
C GLY A 99 -22.65 20.56 22.58
N ALA A 100 -21.62 21.22 22.07
CA ALA A 100 -20.20 20.94 22.27
C ALA A 100 -19.64 21.20 23.69
N THR A 101 -20.29 20.69 24.74
CA THR A 101 -19.91 20.91 26.15
C THR A 101 -19.80 19.60 26.92
N SER A 102 -19.01 18.65 26.43
CA SER A 102 -18.53 17.51 27.21
C SER A 102 -17.16 17.05 26.69
N GLY A 103 -16.11 17.29 27.47
CA GLY A 103 -14.70 17.04 27.09
C GLY A 103 -14.36 15.59 26.75
N SER A 104 -15.26 14.64 27.04
CA SER A 104 -15.14 13.22 26.70
C SER A 104 -15.35 12.91 25.21
N GLY A 105 -16.19 13.67 24.50
CA GLY A 105 -16.46 13.47 23.07
C GLY A 105 -15.30 13.89 22.16
N GLN A 106 -14.56 14.92 22.56
CA GLN A 106 -13.46 15.48 21.76
C GLN A 106 -12.28 14.50 21.63
N ALA A 107 -12.00 13.71 22.66
CA ALA A 107 -10.92 12.72 22.62
C ALA A 107 -11.16 11.64 21.54
N LYS A 108 -12.41 11.19 21.39
CA LYS A 108 -12.79 10.18 20.37
C LYS A 108 -12.53 10.68 18.95
N LEU A 109 -12.89 11.94 18.67
CA LEU A 109 -12.65 12.57 17.38
C LEU A 109 -11.16 12.79 17.10
N ILE A 110 -10.39 13.23 18.10
CA ILE A 110 -8.94 13.41 17.96
C ILE A 110 -8.26 12.07 17.61
N ILE A 111 -8.64 11.00 18.30
CA ILE A 111 -8.08 9.67 18.06
C ILE A 111 -8.53 9.10 16.71
N CYS A 112 -9.78 9.36 16.30
CA CYS A 112 -10.26 9.04 14.96
C CYS A 112 -9.42 9.75 13.89
N CYS A 113 -9.21 11.06 14.01
CA CYS A 113 -8.37 11.82 13.07
C CYS A 113 -6.93 11.28 13.02
N PHE A 114 -6.32 11.01 14.17
CA PHE A 114 -4.96 10.45 14.24
C PHE A 114 -4.88 9.07 13.56
N TYR A 115 -5.87 8.21 13.82
CA TYR A 115 -6.01 6.93 13.15
C TYR A 115 -6.08 7.14 11.64
N LEU A 116 -7.02 7.93 11.12
CA LEU A 116 -7.18 8.14 9.67
C LEU A 116 -5.91 8.64 8.98
N VAL A 117 -5.21 9.62 9.56
CA VAL A 117 -3.96 10.16 9.00
C VAL A 117 -2.87 9.07 8.96
N LEU A 118 -2.74 8.28 10.03
CA LEU A 118 -1.76 7.21 10.12
C LEU A 118 -2.07 6.07 9.13
N GLY A 119 -3.35 5.70 8.98
CA GLY A 119 -3.80 4.71 7.99
C GLY A 119 -3.52 5.13 6.55
N LEU A 120 -3.87 6.35 6.19
CA LEU A 120 -3.62 6.88 4.84
C LEU A 120 -2.12 7.00 4.55
N ALA A 121 -1.29 7.37 5.54
CA ALA A 121 0.17 7.44 5.38
C ALA A 121 0.79 6.07 5.11
N ILE A 122 0.40 5.03 5.87
CA ILE A 122 0.90 3.67 5.68
C ILE A 122 0.42 3.10 4.34
N ILE A 123 -0.84 3.35 3.98
CA ILE A 123 -1.41 2.91 2.69
C ILE A 123 -0.70 3.59 1.51
N ALA A 124 -0.46 4.90 1.59
CA ALA A 124 0.26 5.64 0.54
C ALA A 124 1.68 5.10 0.32
N MET A 125 2.42 4.89 1.41
CA MET A 125 3.74 4.27 1.38
C MET A 125 3.72 2.87 0.75
N ALA A 126 2.75 2.04 1.14
CA ALA A 126 2.58 0.70 0.59
C ALA A 126 2.26 0.73 -0.91
N PHE A 127 1.42 1.67 -1.36
CA PHE A 127 1.10 1.83 -2.77
C PHE A 127 2.29 2.30 -3.61
N SER A 128 3.13 3.20 -3.08
CA SER A 128 4.36 3.63 -3.77
C SER A 128 5.27 2.44 -4.10
N LEU A 129 5.44 1.50 -3.17
CA LEU A 129 6.25 0.29 -3.39
C LEU A 129 5.63 -0.66 -4.42
N VAL A 130 4.31 -0.84 -4.38
CA VAL A 130 3.60 -1.67 -5.37
C VAL A 130 3.69 -1.05 -6.76
N GLN A 131 3.58 0.27 -6.87
CA GLN A 131 3.66 0.96 -8.14
C GLN A 131 5.03 0.76 -8.80
N GLU A 132 6.12 0.86 -8.04
CA GLU A 132 7.47 0.60 -8.53
C GLU A 132 7.62 -0.82 -9.09
N GLU A 133 7.14 -1.83 -8.37
CA GLU A 133 7.16 -3.24 -8.79
C GLU A 133 6.29 -3.51 -10.04
N VAL A 134 5.11 -2.91 -10.13
CA VAL A 134 4.20 -3.05 -11.27
C VAL A 134 4.81 -2.42 -12.53
N VAL A 135 5.44 -1.24 -12.39
CA VAL A 135 6.10 -0.56 -13.51
C VAL A 135 7.27 -1.38 -14.04
N LEU A 136 8.05 -2.02 -13.16
CA LEU A 136 9.15 -2.90 -13.57
C LEU A 136 8.65 -4.13 -14.34
N LYS A 137 7.61 -4.82 -13.84
CA LYS A 137 7.02 -5.96 -14.55
C LYS A 137 6.41 -5.57 -15.90
N CYS A 138 5.73 -4.43 -15.97
CA CYS A 138 5.22 -3.90 -17.24
C CYS A 138 6.34 -3.65 -18.24
N LYS A 139 7.50 -3.15 -17.79
CA LYS A 139 8.66 -2.91 -18.65
C LYS A 139 9.29 -4.21 -19.14
N ASP A 140 9.34 -5.23 -18.30
CA ASP A 140 9.80 -6.58 -18.70
C ASP A 140 8.85 -7.22 -19.71
N LEU A 141 7.54 -7.14 -19.48
CA LEU A 141 6.53 -7.59 -20.43
C LEU A 141 6.63 -6.83 -21.77
N ALA A 142 6.80 -5.50 -21.73
CA ALA A 142 6.94 -4.69 -22.95
C ALA A 142 8.20 -5.04 -23.74
N ASN A 143 9.33 -5.28 -23.06
CA ASN A 143 10.58 -5.71 -23.71
C ASN A 143 10.45 -7.12 -24.31
N ALA A 144 9.79 -8.04 -23.61
CA ALA A 144 9.51 -9.39 -24.13
C ALA A 144 8.61 -9.34 -25.37
N LEU A 145 7.56 -8.52 -25.34
CA LEU A 145 6.65 -8.30 -26.48
C LEU A 145 7.40 -7.70 -27.68
N LYS A 146 8.32 -6.76 -27.44
CA LYS A 146 9.15 -6.15 -28.50
C LYS A 146 10.14 -7.13 -29.13
N ALA A 147 10.66 -8.10 -28.38
CA ALA A 147 11.51 -9.15 -28.93
C ALA A 147 10.72 -10.12 -29.84
N LEU A 148 9.47 -10.41 -29.48
CA LEU A 148 8.59 -11.22 -30.33
C LEU A 148 8.20 -10.48 -31.61
N VAL A 149 7.85 -9.19 -31.53
CA VAL A 149 7.46 -8.41 -32.71
C VAL A 149 8.59 -8.27 -33.73
N SER A 150 9.84 -8.14 -33.27
CA SER A 150 11.01 -8.01 -34.15
C SER A 150 11.41 -9.32 -34.83
N THR A 151 10.83 -10.46 -34.42
CA THR A 151 11.08 -11.77 -35.06
C THR A 151 10.16 -12.01 -36.27
N ASP A 152 8.99 -11.37 -36.32
CA ASP A 152 8.01 -11.54 -37.41
C ASP A 152 8.48 -10.89 -38.74
N ASP A 153 9.24 -9.78 -38.66
CA ASP A 153 9.81 -9.10 -39.83
C ASP A 153 10.84 -9.97 -40.59
N THR A 154 11.48 -10.94 -39.91
CA THR A 154 12.50 -11.81 -40.53
C THR A 154 11.88 -13.03 -41.23
N ALA A 155 10.71 -13.49 -40.77
CA ALA A 155 10.04 -14.66 -41.35
C ALA A 155 9.34 -14.36 -42.69
N SER A 156 8.87 -13.12 -42.90
CA SER A 156 8.22 -12.73 -44.17
C SER A 156 9.22 -12.59 -45.33
N SER A 157 10.47 -12.19 -45.06
CA SER A 157 11.50 -11.94 -46.08
C SER A 157 12.11 -13.21 -46.70
N THR A 158 12.02 -14.37 -46.04
CA THR A 158 12.56 -15.64 -46.55
C THR A 158 11.59 -16.42 -47.44
N SER A 159 10.29 -16.14 -47.40
CA SER A 159 9.31 -16.77 -48.29
C SER A 159 9.33 -16.24 -49.74
N GLY A 160 9.87 -15.04 -49.95
CA GLY A 160 10.00 -14.43 -51.29
C GLY A 160 11.29 -14.79 -52.05
N ALA A 161 12.25 -15.48 -51.41
CA ALA A 161 13.52 -15.85 -52.03
C ALA A 161 13.57 -17.31 -52.54
N ALA A 162 12.47 -18.06 -52.40
CA ALA A 162 12.36 -19.46 -52.81
C ALA A 162 11.48 -19.69 -54.07
N SER A 163 11.19 -18.65 -54.85
CA SER A 163 10.48 -18.75 -56.13
C SER A 163 11.31 -18.19 -57.28
#